data_AF-A0AAC9RKU1-F1
#
_entry.id   AF-A0AAC9RKU1-F1
#
_cell.length_a   1.000
_cell.length_b   1.000
_cell.length_c   1.000
_cell.angle_alpha   90.00
_cell.angle_beta   90.00
_cell.angle_gamma   90.00
#
_symmetry.space_group_name_H-M   'P 1'
#
loop_
_entity.id
_entity.type
_entity.pdbx_description
1 polymer ?
#
loop_
_entity_poly.entity_id
_entity_poly.type
_entity_poly.pdbx_seq_one_letter_code
_entity_poly.pdbx_strand_id
1 'polypeptide(L)'
;MIEIKGKYNTAKIFIDKVEEKAAEQILELCNQEFVKGSMIRIMPDTHAGAGCTIGTTMTIKDKIVPNLVGVDIGCGMFVSRLKETKVDFAKLDKVIRAFVPSGFNVRKTPHEYNAHIELNNLKCKEHIDLNRARLSIGTLGGGNHFILRPRWAVGIA
;
A
#
# COMPACT_ATOMS: atom_id res chain seq x y z
N MET A 1 -6.74 23.15 4.70
CA MET A 1 -7.57 22.12 5.40
C MET A 1 -9.03 22.38 5.08
N ILE A 2 -9.72 21.37 4.57
CA ILE A 2 -11.13 21.45 4.14
C ILE A 2 -11.95 20.36 4.84
N GLU A 3 -13.27 20.54 4.91
CA GLU A 3 -14.19 19.53 5.45
C GLU A 3 -15.25 19.17 4.42
N ILE A 4 -15.54 17.87 4.29
CA ILE A 4 -16.67 17.37 3.50
C ILE A 4 -17.66 16.74 4.46
N LYS A 5 -18.90 17.26 4.47
CA LYS A 5 -19.99 16.82 5.33
C LYS A 5 -21.02 16.04 4.51
N GLY A 6 -21.16 14.75 4.81
CA GLY A 6 -22.20 13.89 4.26
C GLY A 6 -23.36 13.69 5.23
N LYS A 7 -24.25 12.75 4.89
CA LYS A 7 -25.46 12.44 5.64
C LYS A 7 -25.20 11.84 7.02
N TYR A 8 -24.18 11.00 7.17
CA TYR A 8 -23.93 10.26 8.41
C TYR A 8 -22.63 10.65 9.11
N ASN A 9 -21.70 11.34 8.44
CA ASN A 9 -20.45 11.78 9.04
C ASN A 9 -19.77 12.96 8.29
N THR A 10 -18.67 13.46 8.83
CA THR A 10 -17.81 14.51 8.26
C THR A 10 -16.36 14.03 8.16
N ALA A 11 -15.74 14.22 7.00
CA ALA A 11 -14.33 13.97 6.77
C ALA A 11 -13.51 15.26 6.89
N LYS A 12 -12.39 15.20 7.61
CA LYS A 12 -11.38 16.27 7.64
C LYS A 12 -10.27 15.96 6.66
N ILE A 13 -9.97 16.91 5.77
CA ILE A 13 -9.06 16.73 4.66
C ILE A 13 -7.89 17.71 4.78
N PHE A 14 -6.67 17.17 4.79
CA PHE A 14 -5.43 17.90 5.06
C PHE A 14 -4.76 18.43 3.80
N ILE A 15 -5.54 18.93 2.84
CA ILE A 15 -5.05 19.67 1.67
C ILE A 15 -5.87 20.96 1.50
N ASP A 16 -5.39 21.88 0.66
CA ASP A 16 -6.08 23.14 0.35
C ASP A 16 -7.02 23.02 -0.84
N LYS A 17 -6.69 22.15 -1.79
CA LYS A 17 -7.52 21.84 -2.96
C LYS A 17 -7.53 20.33 -3.20
N VAL A 18 -8.72 19.75 -3.25
CA VAL A 18 -8.94 18.34 -3.56
C VAL A 18 -9.42 18.19 -5.00
N GLU A 19 -9.02 17.12 -5.67
CA GLU A 19 -9.56 16.73 -6.97
C GLU A 19 -11.07 16.43 -6.86
N GLU A 20 -11.86 16.84 -7.85
CA GLU A 20 -13.31 16.68 -7.85
C GLU A 20 -13.75 15.23 -7.62
N LYS A 21 -13.16 14.28 -8.36
CA LYS A 21 -13.48 12.85 -8.23
C LYS A 21 -13.14 12.29 -6.84
N ALA A 22 -12.06 12.76 -6.22
CA ALA A 22 -11.72 12.38 -4.86
C ALA A 22 -12.73 12.96 -3.86
N ALA A 23 -13.15 14.21 -4.05
CA ALA A 23 -14.18 14.85 -3.23
C ALA A 23 -15.52 14.12 -3.31
N GLU A 24 -15.94 13.70 -4.50
CA GLU A 24 -17.14 12.89 -4.71
C GLU A 24 -17.07 11.56 -3.96
N GLN A 25 -15.94 10.83 -4.05
CA GLN A 25 -15.74 9.58 -3.33
C GLN A 25 -15.76 9.77 -1.81
N ILE A 26 -15.18 10.85 -1.30
CA ILE A 26 -15.20 11.19 0.13
C ILE A 26 -16.63 11.52 0.59
N LEU A 27 -17.38 12.28 -0.22
CA LEU A 27 -18.77 12.59 0.06
C LEU A 27 -19.63 11.33 0.08
N GLU A 28 -19.46 10.45 -0.90
CA GLU A 28 -20.15 9.16 -0.98
C GLU A 28 -19.85 8.30 0.26
N LEU A 29 -18.58 8.21 0.69
CA LEU A 29 -18.22 7.54 1.93
C LEU A 29 -18.95 8.15 3.14
N CYS A 30 -18.99 9.48 3.25
CA CYS A 30 -19.66 10.18 4.36
C CYS A 30 -21.20 10.02 4.32
N ASN A 31 -21.76 9.61 3.19
CA ASN A 31 -23.17 9.31 3.00
C ASN A 31 -23.54 7.86 3.32
N GLN A 32 -22.60 7.01 3.73
CA GLN A 32 -22.88 5.63 4.13
C GLN A 32 -23.10 5.51 5.64
N GLU A 33 -24.15 4.81 6.06
CA GLU A 33 -24.54 4.76 7.47
C GLU A 33 -23.49 4.10 8.38
N PHE A 34 -22.74 3.14 7.83
CA PHE A 34 -21.75 2.39 8.60
C PHE A 34 -20.60 3.27 9.14
N VAL A 35 -20.38 4.46 8.56
CA VAL A 35 -19.35 5.39 9.02
C VAL A 35 -19.81 6.28 10.16
N LYS A 36 -21.06 6.18 10.63
CA LYS A 36 -21.58 6.99 11.72
C LYS A 36 -20.71 6.84 12.98
N GLY A 37 -20.22 7.97 13.49
CA GLY A 37 -19.35 8.01 14.67
C GLY A 37 -17.89 7.61 14.41
N SER A 38 -17.51 7.27 13.18
CA SER A 38 -16.11 7.08 12.81
C SER A 38 -15.34 8.39 12.82
N MET A 39 -14.06 8.37 13.14
CA MET A 39 -13.16 9.48 12.83
C MET A 39 -12.63 9.29 11.41
N ILE A 40 -12.98 10.19 10.48
CA ILE A 40 -12.50 10.13 9.08
C ILE A 40 -11.49 11.25 8.85
N ARG A 41 -10.29 10.89 8.38
CA ARG A 41 -9.16 11.78 8.08
C ARG A 41 -8.64 11.45 6.69
N ILE A 42 -8.49 12.46 5.85
CA ILE A 42 -8.00 12.32 4.47
C ILE A 42 -6.68 13.06 4.35
N MET A 43 -5.63 12.30 4.05
CA MET A 43 -4.25 12.77 4.00
C MET A 43 -4.00 13.67 2.77
N PRO A 44 -2.92 14.47 2.78
CA PRO A 44 -2.66 15.45 1.72
C PRO A 44 -2.39 14.83 0.34
N ASP A 45 -1.98 13.56 0.28
CA ASP A 45 -1.72 12.79 -0.93
C ASP A 45 -3.00 12.18 -1.55
N THR A 46 -4.18 12.61 -1.09
CA THR A 46 -5.46 12.09 -1.54
C THR A 46 -5.68 12.24 -3.04
N HIS A 47 -6.18 11.17 -3.65
CA HIS A 47 -6.62 11.13 -5.04
C HIS A 47 -7.65 10.01 -5.21
N ALA A 48 -8.36 10.03 -6.34
CA ALA A 48 -9.38 9.03 -6.61
C ALA A 48 -8.77 7.62 -6.68
N GLY A 49 -9.40 6.67 -5.98
CA GLY A 49 -8.97 5.27 -5.96
C GLY A 49 -10.08 4.31 -6.41
N ALA A 50 -9.77 3.02 -6.43
CA ALA A 50 -10.74 1.98 -6.73
C ALA A 50 -11.60 1.68 -5.49
N GLY A 51 -12.74 2.36 -5.37
CA GLY A 51 -13.73 2.18 -4.29
C GLY A 51 -13.63 3.20 -3.17
N CYS A 52 -12.42 3.59 -2.75
CA CYS A 52 -12.21 4.70 -1.83
C CYS A 52 -11.04 5.57 -2.27
N THR A 53 -10.97 6.79 -1.74
CA THR A 53 -9.83 7.67 -1.94
C THR A 53 -8.57 7.09 -1.30
N ILE A 54 -7.45 7.16 -2.03
CA ILE A 54 -6.13 6.95 -1.43
C ILE A 54 -5.87 8.06 -0.41
N GLY A 55 -5.06 7.79 0.62
CA GLY A 55 -4.84 8.73 1.73
C GLY A 55 -5.97 8.73 2.78
N THR A 56 -6.92 7.79 2.71
CA THR A 56 -7.97 7.67 3.72
C THR A 56 -7.45 6.99 4.98
N THR A 57 -7.66 7.60 6.13
CA THR A 57 -7.47 7.00 7.46
C THR A 57 -8.75 7.15 8.26
N MET A 58 -9.26 6.04 8.79
CA MET A 58 -10.47 6.11 9.61
C MET A 58 -10.57 5.00 10.65
N THR A 59 -11.39 5.24 11.68
CA THR A 59 -11.79 4.19 12.62
C THR A 59 -12.98 3.40 12.07
N ILE A 60 -12.94 2.09 12.22
CA ILE A 60 -14.07 1.20 11.95
C ILE A 60 -14.24 0.31 13.17
N LYS A 61 -15.48 0.15 13.65
CA LYS A 61 -15.83 -0.67 14.81
C LYS A 61 -16.87 -1.72 14.42
N ASP A 62 -16.64 -2.95 14.86
CA ASP A 62 -17.54 -4.12 14.70
C ASP A 62 -17.86 -4.47 13.22
N LYS A 63 -17.02 -4.02 12.28
CA LYS A 63 -17.22 -4.17 10.82
C LYS A 63 -15.88 -4.33 10.12
N ILE A 64 -15.92 -4.89 8.91
CA ILE A 64 -14.79 -4.94 7.97
C ILE A 64 -15.29 -4.41 6.63
N VAL A 65 -14.50 -3.54 5.99
CA VAL A 65 -14.81 -3.00 4.66
C VAL A 65 -13.59 -3.18 3.76
N PRO A 66 -13.48 -4.29 3.02
CA PRO A 66 -12.27 -4.64 2.26
C PRO A 66 -11.83 -3.56 1.27
N ASN A 67 -12.78 -2.89 0.62
CA ASN A 67 -12.51 -1.82 -0.33
C ASN A 67 -11.77 -0.62 0.28
N LEU A 68 -11.84 -0.43 1.61
CA LEU A 68 -11.10 0.62 2.32
C LEU A 68 -9.67 0.23 2.69
N VAL A 69 -9.30 -1.05 2.55
CA VAL A 69 -7.94 -1.54 2.79
C VAL A 69 -7.09 -1.41 1.52
N GLY A 70 -7.71 -1.60 0.35
CA GLY A 70 -7.03 -1.63 -0.94
C GLY A 70 -6.77 -3.05 -1.43
N VAL A 71 -6.43 -3.17 -2.71
CA VAL A 71 -6.22 -4.46 -3.39
C VAL A 71 -4.86 -5.08 -3.08
N ASP A 72 -3.85 -4.24 -2.80
CA ASP A 72 -2.50 -4.67 -2.44
C ASP A 72 -2.32 -4.59 -0.91
N ILE A 73 -2.90 -5.59 -0.23
CA ILE A 73 -2.93 -5.64 1.24
C ILE A 73 -1.51 -5.85 1.77
N GLY A 74 -1.07 -4.92 2.62
CA GLY A 74 0.27 -4.95 3.19
C GLY A 74 1.35 -4.30 2.31
N CYS A 75 0.95 -3.61 1.22
CA CYS A 75 1.85 -2.71 0.50
C CYS A 75 2.47 -1.70 1.47
N GLY A 76 3.77 -1.49 1.37
CA GLY A 76 4.48 -0.63 2.31
C GLY A 76 5.94 -0.47 1.95
N MET A 77 6.66 0.20 2.84
CA MET A 77 8.08 0.51 2.66
C MET A 77 8.91 -0.11 3.77
N PHE A 78 10.00 -0.77 3.39
CA PHE A 78 11.05 -1.22 4.29
C PHE A 78 12.34 -0.46 3.99
N VAL A 79 12.95 0.13 5.02
CA VAL A 79 14.18 0.90 4.89
C VAL A 79 15.26 0.24 5.74
N SER A 80 16.40 -0.05 5.12
CA SER A 80 17.58 -0.59 5.80
C SER A 80 18.78 0.32 5.60
N ARG A 81 19.52 0.55 6.68
CA ARG A 81 20.75 1.36 6.65
C ARG A 81 21.94 0.47 6.29
N LEU A 82 22.58 0.77 5.17
CA LEU A 82 23.85 0.14 4.81
C LEU A 82 24.97 0.69 5.70
N LYS A 83 25.83 -0.21 6.20
CA LYS A 83 27.07 0.18 6.89
C LYS A 83 28.07 0.80 5.91
N GLU A 84 28.10 0.28 4.69
CA GLU A 84 29.00 0.74 3.63
C GLU A 84 28.56 2.10 3.07
N THR A 85 29.53 3.00 2.90
CA THR A 85 29.30 4.35 2.38
C THR A 85 29.69 4.48 0.92
N LYS A 86 30.67 3.68 0.47
CA LYS A 86 31.12 3.59 -0.92
C LYS A 86 30.50 2.37 -1.58
N VAL A 87 29.41 2.61 -2.30
CA VAL A 87 28.65 1.56 -2.98
C VAL A 87 28.83 1.71 -4.49
N ASP A 88 29.24 0.64 -5.16
CA ASP A 88 29.17 0.54 -6.62
C ASP A 88 27.70 0.30 -7.02
N PHE A 89 27.06 1.35 -7.53
CA PHE A 89 25.64 1.31 -7.88
C PHE A 89 25.35 0.42 -9.08
N ALA A 90 26.25 0.35 -10.05
CA ALA A 90 26.06 -0.52 -11.22
C ALA A 90 26.10 -1.98 -10.80
N LYS A 91 27.04 -2.34 -9.90
CA LYS A 91 27.11 -3.68 -9.32
C LYS A 91 25.90 -3.98 -8.45
N LEU A 92 25.47 -3.04 -7.61
CA LEU A 92 24.30 -3.22 -6.75
C LEU A 92 23.02 -3.44 -7.56
N ASP A 93 22.74 -2.58 -8.55
CA ASP A 93 21.57 -2.72 -9.43
C ASP A 93 21.60 -4.06 -10.18
N LYS A 94 22.77 -4.46 -10.70
CA LYS A 94 22.95 -5.77 -11.35
C LYS A 94 22.62 -6.94 -10.41
N VAL A 95 23.08 -6.89 -9.16
CA VAL A 95 22.79 -7.91 -8.16
C VAL A 95 21.29 -7.94 -7.84
N ILE A 96 20.67 -6.78 -7.57
CA ILE A 96 19.23 -6.71 -7.28
C ILE A 96 18.42 -7.32 -8.42
N ARG A 97 18.67 -6.91 -9.67
CA ARG A 97 17.94 -7.43 -10.84
C ARG A 97 18.18 -8.92 -11.08
N ALA A 98 19.36 -9.43 -10.74
CA ALA A 98 19.67 -10.86 -10.89
C ALA A 98 18.93 -11.73 -9.85
N PHE A 99 18.75 -11.24 -8.62
CA PHE A 99 18.24 -12.04 -7.50
C PHE A 99 16.78 -11.74 -7.10
N VAL A 100 16.25 -10.56 -7.47
CA VAL A 100 14.89 -10.13 -7.15
C VAL A 100 14.07 -10.00 -8.44
N PRO A 101 13.24 -11.00 -8.77
CA PRO A 101 12.32 -10.89 -9.89
C PRO A 101 11.37 -9.70 -9.72
N SER A 102 11.03 -9.04 -10.81
CA SER A 102 10.14 -7.87 -10.83
C SER A 102 9.18 -7.91 -12.03
N GLY A 103 8.19 -7.02 -12.01
CA GLY A 103 7.08 -7.01 -12.96
C GLY A 103 6.15 -8.20 -12.74
N PHE A 104 5.78 -8.88 -13.82
CA PHE A 104 4.94 -10.08 -13.78
C PHE A 104 5.71 -11.38 -13.51
N ASN A 105 7.04 -11.30 -13.36
CA ASN A 105 7.88 -12.47 -13.15
C ASN A 105 7.78 -13.00 -11.72
N VAL A 106 7.67 -14.31 -11.59
CA VAL A 106 7.75 -15.04 -10.32
C VAL A 106 8.97 -15.96 -10.32
N ARG A 107 9.34 -16.49 -9.15
CA ARG A 107 10.45 -17.46 -9.06
C ARG A 107 10.07 -18.78 -9.71
N LYS A 108 11.08 -19.56 -10.11
CA LYS A 108 10.89 -20.96 -10.58
C LYS A 108 10.83 -21.95 -9.42
N THR A 109 11.49 -21.64 -8.32
CA THR A 109 11.51 -22.43 -7.07
C THR A 109 11.07 -21.54 -5.90
N PRO A 110 10.35 -22.09 -4.91
CA PRO A 110 9.95 -21.33 -3.72
C PRO A 110 11.15 -20.73 -2.99
N HIS A 111 11.03 -19.46 -2.58
CA HIS A 111 12.03 -18.80 -1.74
C HIS A 111 12.03 -19.41 -0.32
N GLU A 112 13.18 -19.40 0.36
CA GLU A 112 13.31 -19.93 1.74
C GLU A 112 12.31 -19.32 2.73
N TYR A 113 11.94 -18.06 2.52
CA TYR A 113 10.94 -17.34 3.34
C TYR A 113 9.53 -17.94 3.28
N ASN A 114 9.24 -18.85 2.36
CA ASN A 114 8.01 -19.64 2.41
C ASN A 114 7.86 -20.38 3.76
N ALA A 115 8.96 -20.76 4.40
CA ALA A 115 8.94 -21.42 5.71
C ALA A 115 8.39 -20.52 6.85
N HIS A 116 8.31 -19.20 6.62
CA HIS A 116 7.81 -18.23 7.60
C HIS A 116 6.40 -17.74 7.30
N ILE A 117 5.74 -18.27 6.26
CA ILE A 117 4.43 -17.79 5.79
C ILE A 117 3.45 -18.96 5.71
N GLU A 118 2.40 -18.90 6.52
CA GLU A 118 1.37 -19.94 6.60
C GLU A 118 0.25 -19.74 5.55
N LEU A 119 0.59 -19.81 4.26
CA LEU A 119 -0.41 -19.62 3.18
C LEU A 119 -1.59 -20.61 3.25
N ASN A 120 -1.39 -21.79 3.83
CA ASN A 120 -2.45 -22.80 4.00
C ASN A 120 -3.48 -22.44 5.08
N ASN A 121 -3.17 -21.46 5.94
CA ASN A 121 -4.06 -21.00 7.01
C ASN A 121 -4.97 -19.87 6.54
N LEU A 122 -4.80 -19.37 5.31
CA LEU A 122 -5.70 -18.40 4.71
C LEU A 122 -7.11 -18.99 4.60
N LYS A 123 -8.11 -18.28 5.14
CA LYS A 123 -9.52 -18.68 5.06
C LYS A 123 -10.03 -18.74 3.63
N CYS A 124 -9.45 -17.93 2.74
CA CYS A 124 -9.78 -17.85 1.32
C CYS A 124 -8.85 -18.69 0.42
N LYS A 125 -8.08 -19.64 0.97
CA LYS A 125 -7.08 -20.41 0.21
C LYS A 125 -7.64 -21.11 -1.04
N GLU A 126 -8.90 -21.54 -1.02
CA GLU A 126 -9.57 -22.20 -2.15
C GLU A 126 -9.86 -21.24 -3.34
N HIS A 127 -9.77 -19.93 -3.10
CA HIS A 127 -9.95 -18.89 -4.10
C HIS A 127 -8.63 -18.27 -4.57
N ILE A 128 -7.49 -18.83 -4.17
CA ILE A 128 -6.16 -18.28 -4.44
C ILE A 128 -5.33 -19.34 -5.18
N ASP A 129 -4.56 -18.91 -6.17
CA ASP A 129 -3.49 -19.72 -6.74
C ASP A 129 -2.32 -19.81 -5.74
N LEU A 130 -2.40 -20.84 -4.88
CA LEU A 130 -1.41 -21.11 -3.84
C LEU A 130 -0.01 -21.40 -4.39
N ASN A 131 0.09 -21.94 -5.60
CA ASN A 131 1.38 -22.21 -6.23
C ASN A 131 2.02 -20.89 -6.67
N ARG A 132 1.27 -20.05 -7.38
CA ARG A 132 1.75 -18.72 -7.75
C ARG A 132 2.12 -17.89 -6.52
N ALA A 133 1.31 -17.91 -5.46
CA ALA A 133 1.62 -17.20 -4.21
C ALA A 133 2.98 -17.61 -3.61
N ARG A 134 3.30 -18.92 -3.59
CA ARG A 134 4.58 -19.44 -3.09
C ARG A 134 5.77 -18.99 -3.93
N LEU A 135 5.60 -18.95 -5.24
CA LEU A 135 6.62 -18.52 -6.19
C LEU A 135 6.79 -16.99 -6.23
N SER A 136 5.77 -16.23 -5.83
CA SER A 136 5.81 -14.78 -5.69
C SER A 136 6.54 -14.30 -4.43
N ILE A 137 6.73 -15.15 -3.41
CA ILE A 137 7.46 -14.75 -2.20
C ILE A 137 8.92 -14.40 -2.56
N GLY A 138 9.38 -13.24 -2.08
CA GLY A 138 10.73 -12.73 -2.36
C GLY A 138 10.87 -12.16 -3.77
N THR A 139 9.79 -11.72 -4.41
CA THR A 139 9.81 -10.90 -5.64
C THR A 139 9.31 -9.49 -5.34
N LEU A 140 9.60 -8.56 -6.24
CA LEU A 140 9.20 -7.15 -6.08
C LEU A 140 7.77 -6.88 -6.56
N GLY A 141 7.30 -7.63 -7.57
CA GLY A 141 6.08 -7.31 -8.28
C GLY A 141 6.24 -6.16 -9.28
N GLY A 142 5.11 -5.69 -9.82
CA GLY A 142 5.03 -4.59 -10.80
C GLY A 142 4.39 -3.33 -10.22
N GLY A 143 3.89 -2.45 -11.10
CA GLY A 143 3.26 -1.19 -10.68
C GLY A 143 4.27 -0.24 -10.01
N ASN A 144 3.91 0.30 -8.85
CA ASN A 144 4.73 1.26 -8.12
C ASN A 144 5.74 0.61 -7.14
N HIS A 145 6.06 -0.68 -7.31
CA HIS A 145 6.98 -1.40 -6.43
C HIS A 145 8.42 -1.24 -6.93
N PHE A 146 9.28 -0.67 -6.08
CA PHE A 146 10.67 -0.40 -6.43
C PHE A 146 11.62 -0.64 -5.25
N ILE A 147 12.87 -0.94 -5.57
CA ILE A 147 13.99 -0.87 -4.62
C ILE A 147 14.81 0.34 -5.04
N LEU A 148 14.91 1.33 -4.16
CA LEU A 148 15.72 2.51 -4.39
C LEU A 148 16.71 2.74 -3.26
N ARG A 149 17.79 3.45 -3.57
CA ARG A 149 18.68 4.03 -2.57
C ARG A 149 18.42 5.53 -2.52
N PRO A 150 17.84 6.08 -1.45
CA PRO A 150 17.72 7.52 -1.32
C PRO A 150 19.12 8.09 -1.04
N ARG A 151 19.48 9.17 -1.74
CA ARG A 151 20.62 10.00 -1.36
C ARG A 151 20.11 11.00 -0.34
N TRP A 152 20.36 10.73 0.94
CA TRP A 152 20.16 11.74 1.97
C TRP A 152 21.14 12.88 1.70
N ALA A 153 20.64 14.03 1.27
CA ALA A 153 21.41 15.26 1.36
C ALA A 153 21.59 15.53 2.85
N VAL A 154 22.79 15.33 3.37
CA VAL A 154 23.15 15.87 4.68
C VAL A 154 23.23 17.38 4.46
N GLY A 155 22.11 18.03 4.71
CA GLY A 155 21.85 19.45 4.48
C GLY A 155 20.63 19.85 5.29
N ILE A 156 20.64 19.48 6.58
CA ILE A 156 19.87 20.19 7.58
C ILE A 156 20.82 21.30 8.04
N ALA A 157 20.61 22.50 7.49
CA ALA A 157 21.06 23.73 8.12
C ALA A 157 20.07 24.08 9.24
#